data_AF-A0A653B868-F1
#
_entry.id   AF-A0A653B868-F1
#
_cell.length_a   1.000
_cell.length_b   1.000
_cell.length_c   1.000
_cell.angle_alpha   90.00
_cell.angle_beta   90.00
_cell.angle_gamma   90.00
#
_symmetry.space_group_name_H-M   'P 1'
#
loop_
_entity.id
_entity.type
_entity.pdbx_description
1 polymer ?
#
loop_
_entity_poly.entity_id
_entity_poly.type
_entity_poly.pdbx_seq_one_letter_code
_entity_poly.pdbx_strand_id
1 'polypeptide(L)' 'MLKTLTFTIMHFCIAFGVAYLLTGSIAVSGLVAAVEPLCNSVGFYFHEKVWARMEQRKREDSIPKHAWLHHHA' A
#
# COMPACT_ATOMS: atom_id res chain seq x y z
N MET A 1 10.57 1.90 -18.24
CA MET A 1 9.21 2.47 -18.30
C MET A 1 8.20 1.54 -18.98
N LEU A 2 8.53 0.91 -20.11
CA LEU A 2 7.63 -0.10 -20.74
C LEU A 2 7.28 -1.30 -19.84
N LYS A 3 8.22 -1.78 -18.99
CA LYS A 3 7.94 -2.84 -18.00
C LYS A 3 6.83 -2.46 -17.01
N THR A 4 6.81 -1.21 -16.56
CA THR A 4 5.79 -0.71 -15.62
C THR A 4 4.45 -0.59 -16.33
N LEU A 5 4.44 -0.05 -17.55
CA LEU A 5 3.24 0.10 -18.37
C LEU A 5 2.59 -1.26 -18.69
N THR A 6 3.40 -2.26 -19.10
CA THR A 6 2.89 -3.60 -19.41
C THR A 6 2.30 -4.28 -18.19
N PHE A 7 2.86 -4.03 -17.00
CA PHE A 7 2.36 -4.57 -15.74
C PHE A 7 1.01 -3.94 -15.35
N THR A 8 0.88 -2.62 -15.49
CA THR A 8 -0.39 -1.91 -15.26
C THR A 8 -1.48 -2.35 -16.22
N ILE A 9 -1.16 -2.50 -17.51
CA ILE A 9 -2.13 -2.96 -18.52
C ILE A 9 -2.58 -4.40 -18.24
N MET A 10 -1.64 -5.29 -17.92
CA MET A 10 -1.96 -6.69 -17.59
C MET A 10 -2.89 -6.78 -16.38
N HIS A 11 -2.61 -6.00 -15.33
CA HIS A 11 -3.43 -5.95 -14.12
C HIS A 11 -4.85 -5.43 -14.42
N PHE A 12 -4.95 -4.31 -15.18
CA PHE A 12 -6.21 -3.73 -15.59
C PHE A 12 -7.07 -4.71 -16.41
N CYS A 13 -6.45 -5.48 -17.31
CA CYS A 13 -7.13 -6.52 -18.08
C CYS A 13 -7.66 -7.65 -17.19
N ILE A 14 -6.89 -8.10 -16.19
CA ILE A 14 -7.31 -9.17 -15.27
C ILE A 14 -8.49 -8.69 -14.42
N ALA A 15 -8.42 -7.50 -13.84
CA ALA A 15 -9.48 -6.95 -13.00
C ALA A 15 -10.76 -6.66 -13.79
N PHE A 16 -10.63 -6.08 -14.99
CA PHE A 16 -11.75 -5.90 -15.89
C PHE A 16 -12.37 -7.24 -16.30
N GLY A 17 -11.54 -8.24 -16.63
CA GLY A 17 -11.98 -9.58 -17.01
C GLY A 17 -12.73 -10.30 -15.90
N VAL A 18 -12.20 -10.31 -14.67
CA VAL A 18 -12.84 -10.95 -13.51
C VAL A 18 -14.15 -10.23 -13.15
N ALA A 19 -14.16 -8.89 -13.13
CA ALA A 19 -15.37 -8.12 -12.83
C ALA A 19 -16.46 -8.31 -13.90
N TYR A 20 -16.06 -8.36 -15.19
CA TYR A 20 -16.97 -8.63 -16.29
C TYR A 20 -17.54 -10.05 -16.24
N LEU A 21 -16.72 -11.05 -15.90
CA LEU A 21 -17.17 -12.44 -15.73
C LEU A 21 -18.18 -12.59 -14.59
N LEU A 22 -17.97 -11.89 -13.47
CA LEU A 22 -18.86 -11.95 -12.30
C LEU A 22 -20.15 -11.14 -12.49
N THR A 23 -20.09 -10.01 -13.21
CA THR A 23 -21.21 -9.06 -13.29
C THR A 23 -21.94 -9.09 -14.63
N GLY A 24 -21.27 -9.51 -15.71
CA GLY A 24 -21.78 -9.45 -17.09
C GLY A 24 -21.95 -8.03 -17.65
N SER A 25 -21.46 -7.00 -16.95
CA SER A 25 -21.68 -5.59 -17.31
C SER A 25 -20.38 -4.81 -17.45
N ILE A 26 -20.20 -4.19 -18.63
CA ILE A 26 -19.03 -3.38 -19.01
C ILE A 26 -18.89 -2.13 -18.12
N ALA A 27 -20.01 -1.57 -17.66
CA ALA A 27 -20.01 -0.40 -16.79
C ALA A 27 -19.38 -0.70 -15.42
N VAL A 28 -19.69 -1.87 -14.85
CA VAL A 28 -19.17 -2.28 -13.55
C VAL A 28 -17.70 -2.66 -13.64
N SER A 29 -17.28 -3.34 -14.71
CA SER A 29 -15.87 -3.68 -14.91
C SER A 29 -14.99 -2.45 -15.12
N GLY A 30 -15.49 -1.39 -15.79
CA GLY A 30 -14.79 -0.10 -15.87
C GLY A 30 -14.64 0.58 -14.52
N LEU A 31 -15.68 0.52 -13.67
CA LEU A 31 -15.65 1.09 -12.33
C LEU A 31 -14.68 0.34 -11.42
N VAL A 32 -14.68 -1.00 -11.47
CA VAL A 32 -13.75 -1.86 -10.73
C VAL A 32 -12.29 -1.57 -11.12
N ALA A 33 -12.03 -1.36 -12.41
CA ALA A 33 -10.68 -1.07 -12.89
C ALA A 33 -10.13 0.28 -12.37
N ALA A 34 -11.00 1.23 -12.01
CA ALA A 34 -10.62 2.45 -11.30
C ALA A 34 -10.57 2.28 -9.77
N VAL A 35 -11.36 1.34 -9.22
CA VAL A 35 -11.38 1.03 -7.79
C VAL A 35 -10.09 0.35 -7.34
N GLU A 36 -9.46 -0.48 -8.16
CA GLU A 36 -8.18 -1.14 -7.80
C GLU A 36 -7.08 -0.17 -7.34
N PRO A 37 -6.67 0.85 -8.13
CA PRO A 37 -5.63 1.78 -7.70
C PRO A 37 -6.06 2.64 -6.50
N LEU A 38 -7.37 2.90 -6.35
CA LEU A 38 -7.92 3.59 -5.18
C LEU A 38 -7.82 2.71 -3.92
N CYS A 39 -8.21 1.44 -3.99
CA CYS A 39 -8.07 0.48 -2.90
C CYS A 39 -6.60 0.24 -2.55
N ASN A 40 -5.70 0.15 -3.54
CA ASN A 40 -4.27 0.03 -3.28
C ASN A 40 -3.71 1.28 -2.58
N SER A 41 -4.16 2.48 -2.97
CA SER A 41 -3.76 3.73 -2.30
C SER A 41 -4.32 3.86 -0.88
N VAL A 42 -5.59 3.50 -0.69
CA VAL A 42 -6.24 3.51 0.63
C VAL A 42 -5.61 2.46 1.54
N GLY A 43 -5.37 1.25 1.03
CA GLY A 43 -4.69 0.18 1.75
C GLY A 43 -3.29 0.58 2.20
N PHE A 44 -2.52 1.21 1.32
CA PHE A 44 -1.19 1.73 1.67
C PHE A 44 -1.26 2.85 2.72
N TYR A 45 -2.22 3.77 2.59
CA TYR A 45 -2.44 4.84 3.57
C TYR A 45 -2.83 4.30 4.96
N PHE A 46 -3.72 3.31 5.02
CA PHE A 46 -4.07 2.65 6.29
C PHE A 46 -2.88 1.86 6.85
N HIS A 47 -2.12 1.15 6.01
CA HIS A 47 -0.95 0.39 6.42
C HIS A 47 0.12 1.31 7.04
N GLU A 48 0.46 2.41 6.37
CA GLU A 48 1.35 3.47 6.90
C GLU A 48 0.83 4.03 8.22
N LYS A 49 -0.46 4.36 8.31
CA LYS A 49 -1.04 4.97 9.51
C LYS A 49 -1.09 4.02 10.70
N VAL A 50 -1.33 2.73 10.46
CA VAL A 50 -1.30 1.69 11.50
C VAL A 50 0.14 1.39 11.92
N TRP A 51 1.05 1.29 10.95
CA TRP A 51 2.47 1.02 11.22
C TRP A 51 3.15 2.19 11.94
N ALA A 52 2.89 3.44 11.55
CA ALA A 52 3.40 4.63 12.23
C ALA A 52 2.99 4.68 13.71
N ARG A 53 1.76 4.26 14.04
CA ARG A 53 1.30 4.13 15.44
C ARG A 53 2.02 3.02 16.20
N MET A 54 2.34 1.91 15.55
CA MET A 54 3.11 0.82 16.16
C MET A 54 4.59 1.21 16.33
N GLU A 55 5.16 1.94 15.37
CA GLU A 55 6.57 2.37 15.40
C GLU A 55 6.81 3.51 16.40
N GLN A 56 5.84 4.42 16.59
CA GLN A 56 5.88 5.39 17.69
C GLN A 56 5.99 4.71 19.06
N ARG A 57 5.24 3.62 19.27
CA ARG A 57 5.33 2.82 20.50
C ARG A 57 6.68 2.10 20.65
N LYS A 58 7.35 1.76 19.56
CA LYS A 58 8.67 1.08 19.58
C LYS A 58 9.84 2.06 19.80
N ARG A 59 9.68 3.34 19.45
CA ARG A 59 10.68 4.41 19.69
C ARG A 59 10.76 4.86 21.15
N GLU A 60 9.67 4.77 21.91
CA GLU A 60 9.69 5.08 23.36
C GLU A 60 10.50 4.05 24.18
N ASP A 61 10.61 2.81 23.71
CA ASP A 61 11.33 1.74 24.40
C ASP A 61 12.86 1.75 24.15
N SER A 62 13.33 2.53 23.17
CA SER A 62 14.71 2.49 22.66
C SER A 62 15.48 3.80 22.82
N ILE A 63 15.17 4.60 23.85
CA ILE A 63 16.07 5.66 24.34
C ILE A 63 16.79 5.15 25.60
N PRO A 64 17.87 4.36 25.46
CA PRO A 64 18.76 4.12 26.58
C PRO A 64 19.43 5.45 26.97
N LYS A 65 19.05 5.98 28.13
CA LYS A 65 19.66 7.19 28.74
C LYS A 65 21.17 7.05 29.03
N HIS A 66 21.78 5.88 28.80
CA HIS A 66 23.17 5.59 29.14
C HIS A 66 24.18 5.87 28.00
N ALA A 67 23.76 6.21 26.78
CA ALA A 67 24.69 6.55 25.69
C ALA A 67 25.45 7.87 25.91
N TRP A 68 25.10 8.64 26.96
CA TRP A 68 25.74 9.90 27.33
C TRP A 68 27.00 9.74 28.21
N LEU A 69 27.38 8.53 28.62
CA LEU A 69 28.45 8.33 29.61
C LEU A 69 29.82 7.92 29.05
N HIS A 70 29.99 7.69 27.75
CA HIS A 70 31.26 7.17 27.19
C HIS A 70 32.13 8.21 26.46
N HIS A 71 31.99 9.50 26.77
CA HIS A 71 32.80 10.55 26.14
C HIS A 71 33.80 11.24 27.08
N HIS A 72 34.35 10.49 28.05
CA HIS A 72 35.46 10.95 28.90
C HIS A 72 36.39 9.78 29.28
N ALA A 73 37.46 9.58 28.51
CA ALA A 73 38.77 9.08 28.97
C ALA A 73 39.79 9.24 27.85
#